data_AF-A0A845YQH6-F1
#
_entry.id   AF-A0A845YQH6-F1
#
_cell.length_a   1.000
_cell.length_b   1.000
_cell.length_c   1.000
_cell.angle_alpha   90.00
_cell.angle_beta   90.00
_cell.angle_gamma   90.00
#
_symmetry.space_group_name_H-M   'P 1'
#
loop_
_entity.id
_entity.type
_entity.pdbx_description
1 polymer ?
#
loop_
_entity_poly.entity_id
_entity_poly.type
_entity_poly.pdbx_seq_one_letter_code
_entity_poly.pdbx_strand_id
1 'polypeptide(L)'
;MKLSKLPVHPLLDERQYETFGIDVGVKQFASIANLELGNNVVVSLPDSIKLEQLKIAKFQWRNRNKQLGGKGKPPSKNAIKYYKKLALYHTRIANMRRDFIEKTTTKLVGKVKQVCAREFKCERDNEKW
;
A
#
# COMPACT_ATOMS: atom_id res chain seq x y z
N MET A 1 27.07 0.34 2.66
CA MET A 1 27.27 0.46 4.13
C MET A 1 26.62 -0.74 4.78
N LYS A 2 27.40 -1.60 5.47
CA LYS A 2 26.80 -2.60 6.38
C LYS A 2 26.23 -1.82 7.56
N LEU A 3 24.91 -1.89 7.75
CA LEU A 3 24.24 -1.28 8.89
C LEU A 3 24.69 -2.05 10.13
N SER A 4 25.70 -1.56 10.85
CA SER A 4 26.09 -2.12 12.14
C SER A 4 24.92 -1.94 13.10
N LYS A 5 24.39 -3.04 13.66
CA LYS A 5 23.35 -2.99 14.69
C LYS A 5 23.84 -2.04 15.78
N LEU A 6 23.13 -0.94 16.02
CA LEU A 6 23.36 -0.14 17.21
C LEU A 6 23.05 -1.04 18.42
N PRO A 7 23.97 -1.16 19.38
CA PRO A 7 23.74 -1.99 20.54
C PRO A 7 22.59 -1.38 21.34
N VAL A 8 21.42 -2.00 21.29
CA VAL A 8 20.31 -1.69 22.20
C VAL A 8 20.61 -2.42 23.49
N HIS A 9 20.56 -1.70 24.62
CA HIS A 9 20.80 -2.29 25.92
C HIS A 9 19.76 -3.41 26.17
N PRO A 10 20.14 -4.63 26.56
CA PRO A 10 19.21 -5.77 26.68
C PRO A 10 18.02 -5.54 27.61
N LEU A 11 18.17 -4.70 28.63
CA LEU A 11 17.08 -4.31 29.55
C LEU A 11 16.05 -3.35 28.94
N LEU A 12 16.37 -2.75 27.79
CA LEU A 12 15.48 -1.83 27.06
C LEU A 12 14.83 -2.50 25.84
N ASP A 13 15.21 -3.75 25.52
CA ASP A 13 14.67 -4.48 24.38
C ASP A 13 13.51 -5.38 24.81
N GLU A 14 12.30 -4.82 24.79
CA GLU A 14 11.05 -5.51 25.15
C GLU A 14 10.53 -6.45 24.04
N ARG A 15 11.22 -6.58 22.90
CA ARG A 15 10.73 -7.36 21.75
C ARG A 15 10.76 -8.85 22.08
N GLN A 16 9.59 -9.49 22.02
CA GLN A 16 9.39 -10.87 22.48
C GLN A 16 9.83 -11.97 21.50
N TYR A 17 10.04 -11.65 20.22
CA TYR A 17 10.18 -12.67 19.17
C TYR A 17 11.41 -12.41 18.29
N GLU A 18 12.18 -13.48 18.06
CA GLU A 18 13.49 -13.38 17.38
C GLU A 18 13.37 -13.18 15.86
N THR A 19 12.52 -13.93 15.16
CA THR A 19 12.49 -13.93 13.69
C THR A 19 11.10 -14.06 13.09
N PHE A 20 10.78 -13.21 12.11
CA PHE A 20 9.57 -13.31 11.28
C PHE A 20 9.89 -13.43 9.80
N GLY A 21 9.12 -14.27 9.09
CA GLY A 21 9.08 -14.32 7.64
C GLY A 21 7.90 -13.50 7.10
N ILE A 22 8.13 -12.67 6.09
CA ILE A 22 7.09 -11.85 5.45
C ILE A 22 7.05 -12.15 3.96
N ASP A 23 5.88 -12.59 3.49
CA ASP A 23 5.58 -12.78 2.09
C ASP A 23 4.52 -11.78 1.65
N VAL A 24 4.86 -10.89 0.72
CA VAL A 24 3.95 -9.85 0.21
C VAL A 24 3.24 -10.34 -1.05
N GLY A 25 1.94 -10.06 -1.14
CA GLY A 25 1.10 -10.61 -2.21
C GLY A 25 0.17 -9.59 -2.86
N VAL A 26 -0.49 -10.04 -3.94
CA VAL A 26 -1.49 -9.24 -4.66
C VAL A 26 -2.89 -9.41 -4.03
N LYS A 27 -3.25 -10.63 -3.64
CA LYS A 27 -4.57 -10.96 -3.05
C LYS A 27 -4.66 -10.55 -1.58
N GLN A 28 -3.59 -10.78 -0.83
CA GLN A 28 -3.43 -10.40 0.57
C GLN A 28 -2.21 -9.50 0.65
N PHE A 29 -2.22 -8.50 1.54
CA PHE A 29 -1.14 -7.51 1.60
C PHE A 29 0.17 -8.17 2.03
N ALA A 30 0.12 -8.96 3.11
CA ALA A 30 1.26 -9.75 3.57
C ALA A 30 0.81 -10.97 4.36
N SER A 31 1.54 -12.07 4.22
CA SER A 31 1.51 -13.22 5.13
C SER A 31 2.73 -13.14 6.02
N ILE A 32 2.51 -13.14 7.33
CA ILE A 32 3.55 -12.96 8.34
C ILE A 32 3.63 -14.25 9.17
N ALA A 33 4.74 -14.98 9.02
CA ALA A 33 5.03 -16.21 9.74
C ALA A 33 5.96 -15.93 10.91
N ASN A 34 5.65 -16.46 12.09
CA ASN A 34 6.57 -16.48 13.22
C ASN A 34 7.08 -17.92 13.43
N LEU A 35 8.40 -18.10 13.37
CA LEU A 35 9.02 -19.41 13.48
C LEU A 35 8.85 -20.03 14.87
N GLU A 36 8.86 -19.21 15.93
CA GLU A 36 8.82 -19.68 17.32
C GLU A 36 7.41 -20.03 17.79
N LEU A 37 6.41 -19.28 17.32
CA LEU A 37 5.00 -19.52 17.65
C LEU A 37 4.33 -20.55 16.73
N GLY A 38 4.96 -20.90 15.60
CA GLY A 38 4.37 -21.78 14.57
C GLY A 38 3.07 -21.24 13.96
N ASN A 39 2.78 -19.94 14.13
CA ASN A 39 1.55 -19.32 13.67
C ASN A 39 1.79 -18.37 12.48
N ASN A 40 0.76 -18.27 11.63
CA ASN A 40 0.76 -17.43 10.46
C ASN A 40 -0.35 -16.38 10.59
N VAL A 41 0.01 -15.12 10.48
CA VAL A 41 -0.92 -13.99 10.49
C VAL A 41 -1.05 -13.46 9.07
N VAL A 42 -2.27 -13.46 8.55
CA VAL A 42 -2.58 -12.85 7.26
C VAL A 42 -2.98 -11.39 7.49
N VAL A 43 -2.27 -10.48 6.85
CA VAL A 43 -2.61 -9.06 6.79
C VAL A 43 -3.29 -8.78 5.47
N SER A 44 -4.57 -8.44 5.53
CA SER A 44 -5.35 -8.03 4.36
C SER A 44 -5.42 -6.51 4.26
N LEU A 45 -5.64 -6.01 3.03
CA LEU A 45 -5.96 -4.60 2.85
C LEU A 45 -7.31 -4.28 3.53
N PRO A 46 -7.41 -3.16 4.27
CA PRO A 46 -8.66 -2.70 4.84
C PRO A 46 -9.74 -2.51 3.78
N ASP A 47 -10.99 -2.85 4.12
CA ASP A 47 -12.12 -2.71 3.19
C ASP A 47 -12.38 -1.25 2.79
N SER A 48 -12.01 -0.30 3.66
CA SER A 48 -12.04 1.13 3.35
C SER A 48 -11.20 1.47 2.10
N ILE A 49 -10.00 0.89 1.97
CA ILE A 49 -9.13 1.07 0.80
C ILE A 49 -9.78 0.45 -0.44
N LYS A 50 -10.35 -0.76 -0.33
CA LYS A 50 -11.02 -1.44 -1.45
C LYS A 50 -12.22 -0.64 -1.96
N LEU A 51 -13.05 -0.12 -1.04
CA LEU A 51 -14.21 0.70 -1.38
C LEU A 51 -13.81 2.00 -2.11
N GLU A 52 -12.76 2.68 -1.65
CA GLU A 52 -12.27 3.88 -2.34
C GLU A 52 -11.68 3.56 -3.73
N GLN A 53 -10.97 2.43 -3.88
CA GLN A 53 -10.48 1.97 -5.18
C GLN A 53 -11.62 1.74 -6.18
N LEU A 54 -12.70 1.09 -5.73
CA LEU A 54 -13.90 0.88 -6.55
C LEU A 54 -14.54 2.22 -6.96
N LYS A 55 -14.57 3.22 -6.06
CA LYS A 55 -15.06 4.57 -6.40
C LYS A 55 -14.20 5.19 -7.50
N ILE A 56 -12.87 5.16 -7.39
CA ILE A 56 -11.97 5.69 -8.42
C ILE A 56 -12.16 4.97 -9.74
N ALA A 57 -12.19 3.62 -9.74
CA ALA A 57 -12.41 2.84 -10.96
C ALA A 57 -13.71 3.23 -11.66
N LYS A 58 -14.80 3.40 -10.90
CA LYS A 58 -16.09 3.87 -11.41
C LYS A 58 -16.00 5.30 -11.97
N PHE A 59 -15.26 6.19 -11.32
CA PHE A 59 -15.05 7.55 -11.83
C PHE A 59 -14.28 7.54 -13.15
N GLN A 60 -13.18 6.79 -13.24
CA GLN A 60 -12.35 6.66 -14.44
C GLN A 60 -13.15 6.02 -15.58
N TRP A 61 -13.89 4.93 -15.32
CA TRP A 61 -14.73 4.27 -16.32
C TRP A 61 -15.79 5.21 -16.91
N ARG A 62 -16.43 6.04 -16.07
CA ARG A 62 -17.41 7.07 -16.52
C ARG A 62 -16.77 8.20 -17.33
N ASN A 63 -15.46 8.38 -17.24
CA ASN A 63 -14.74 9.48 -17.88
C ASN A 63 -13.90 9.03 -19.09
N ARG A 64 -13.75 7.73 -19.33
CA ARG A 64 -12.89 7.17 -20.39
C ARG A 64 -13.19 7.71 -21.80
N ASN A 65 -14.45 8.06 -22.08
CA ASN A 65 -14.88 8.58 -23.38
C ASN A 65 -14.97 10.12 -23.42
N LYS A 66 -14.67 10.81 -22.30
CA LYS A 66 -14.81 12.27 -22.22
C LYS A 66 -13.53 12.94 -22.69
N GLN A 67 -13.66 13.76 -23.73
CA GLN A 67 -12.56 14.55 -24.27
C GLN A 67 -12.32 15.81 -23.42
N LEU A 68 -11.03 16.08 -23.15
CA LEU A 68 -10.57 17.23 -22.39
C LEU A 68 -10.47 18.45 -23.32
N GLY A 69 -11.56 19.19 -23.46
CA GLY A 69 -11.62 20.22 -24.51
C GLY A 69 -11.46 19.58 -25.89
N GLY A 70 -11.39 20.39 -26.93
CA GLY A 70 -11.26 19.89 -28.29
C GLY A 70 -11.11 21.04 -29.28
N LYS A 71 -10.37 20.81 -30.37
CA LYS A 71 -10.12 21.81 -31.43
C LYS A 71 -9.59 23.16 -30.86
N GLY A 72 -8.60 23.09 -29.97
CA GLY A 72 -8.00 24.28 -29.33
C GLY A 72 -8.85 24.95 -28.25
N LYS A 73 -10.04 24.41 -27.92
CA LYS A 73 -10.90 24.99 -26.88
C LYS A 73 -10.49 24.51 -25.48
N PRO A 74 -10.50 25.40 -24.48
CA PRO A 74 -10.21 25.03 -23.10
C PRO A 74 -11.24 24.03 -22.56
N PRO A 75 -10.87 23.21 -21.56
CA PRO A 75 -11.80 22.30 -20.91
C PRO A 75 -12.96 23.07 -20.27
N SER A 76 -14.16 22.50 -20.33
CA SER A 76 -15.34 23.11 -19.71
C SER A 76 -15.16 23.27 -18.20
N LYS A 77 -15.85 24.24 -17.58
CA LYS A 77 -15.83 24.43 -16.13
C LYS A 77 -16.20 23.14 -15.37
N ASN A 78 -17.08 22.32 -15.93
CA ASN A 78 -17.48 21.04 -15.34
C ASN A 78 -16.38 19.97 -15.46
N ALA A 79 -15.64 19.93 -16.58
CA ALA A 79 -14.48 19.05 -16.72
C ALA A 79 -13.41 19.40 -15.68
N ILE A 80 -13.09 20.70 -15.51
CA ILE A 80 -12.12 21.16 -14.51
C ILE A 80 -12.57 20.74 -13.09
N LYS A 81 -13.84 20.97 -12.73
CA LYS A 81 -14.41 20.52 -11.45
C LYS A 81 -14.28 19.01 -11.25
N TYR A 82 -14.54 18.23 -12.30
CA TYR A 82 -14.41 16.77 -12.28
C TYR A 82 -12.97 16.33 -12.00
N TYR A 83 -11.98 16.85 -12.73
CA TYR A 83 -10.58 16.46 -12.55
C TYR A 83 -10.03 16.89 -11.19
N LYS A 84 -10.43 18.06 -10.67
CA LYS A 84 -10.13 18.46 -9.28
C LYS A 84 -10.67 17.42 -8.28
N LYS A 85 -11.91 16.97 -8.47
CA LYS A 85 -12.50 15.93 -7.61
C LYS A 85 -11.77 14.59 -7.74
N LEU A 86 -11.40 14.19 -8.95
CA LEU A 86 -10.63 12.97 -9.21
C LEU A 86 -9.27 13.00 -8.51
N ALA A 87 -8.54 14.12 -8.59
CA ALA A 87 -7.27 14.31 -7.90
C ALA A 87 -7.42 14.16 -6.38
N LEU A 88 -8.48 14.74 -5.78
CA LEU A 88 -8.76 14.58 -4.35
C LEU A 88 -8.97 13.11 -3.95
N TYR A 89 -9.65 12.30 -4.78
CA TYR A 89 -9.80 10.87 -4.51
C TYR A 89 -8.45 10.12 -4.58
N HIS A 90 -7.60 10.43 -5.57
CA HIS A 90 -6.26 9.85 -5.66
C HIS A 90 -5.43 10.18 -4.41
N THR A 91 -5.44 11.43 -3.97
CA THR A 91 -4.76 11.85 -2.74
C THR A 91 -5.31 11.13 -1.51
N ARG A 92 -6.64 10.99 -1.40
CA ARG A 92 -7.28 10.25 -0.29
C ARG A 92 -6.79 8.79 -0.23
N ILE A 93 -6.77 8.08 -1.35
CA ILE A 93 -6.29 6.69 -1.38
C ILE A 93 -4.80 6.62 -1.07
N ALA A 94 -3.98 7.52 -1.60
CA ALA A 94 -2.56 7.56 -1.32
C ALA A 94 -2.29 7.75 0.19
N ASN A 95 -3.03 8.65 0.84
CA ASN A 95 -2.93 8.88 2.27
C ASN A 95 -3.39 7.67 3.09
N MET A 96 -4.50 7.03 2.71
CA MET A 96 -4.98 5.81 3.37
C MET A 96 -3.99 4.64 3.22
N ARG A 97 -3.36 4.49 2.05
CA ARG A 97 -2.33 3.47 1.82
C ARG A 97 -1.09 3.74 2.67
N ARG A 98 -0.65 5.01 2.74
CA ARG A 98 0.47 5.43 3.59
C ARG A 98 0.19 5.13 5.07
N ASP A 99 -0.96 5.56 5.57
CA ASP A 99 -1.38 5.33 6.96
C ASP A 99 -1.44 3.82 7.30
N PHE A 100 -1.98 3.01 6.39
CA PHE A 100 -1.99 1.56 6.54
C PHE A 100 -0.58 0.96 6.61
N ILE A 101 0.35 1.41 5.75
CA ILE A 101 1.73 0.94 5.76
C ILE A 101 2.43 1.36 7.05
N GLU A 102 2.31 2.62 7.47
CA GLU A 102 2.92 3.16 8.68
C GLU A 102 2.41 2.45 9.95
N LYS A 103 1.11 2.21 10.06
CA LYS A 103 0.53 1.47 11.19
C LYS A 103 0.99 0.02 11.22
N THR A 104 0.99 -0.65 10.06
CA THR A 104 1.43 -2.05 9.95
C THR A 104 2.91 -2.19 10.30
N THR A 105 3.75 -1.32 9.77
CA THR A 105 5.20 -1.31 10.03
C THR A 105 5.51 -0.98 11.48
N THR A 106 4.86 0.02 12.07
CA THR A 106 5.05 0.38 13.49
C THR A 106 4.67 -0.80 14.41
N LYS A 107 3.52 -1.43 14.14
CA LYS A 107 3.07 -2.61 14.90
C LYS A 107 4.02 -3.80 14.78
N LEU A 108 4.64 -3.96 13.62
CA LEU A 108 5.60 -5.03 13.36
C LEU A 108 6.94 -4.75 14.05
N VAL A 109 7.52 -3.57 13.84
CA VAL A 109 8.83 -3.19 14.40
C VAL A 109 8.83 -3.26 15.93
N GLY A 110 7.72 -2.91 16.58
CA GLY A 110 7.58 -3.03 18.04
C GLY A 110 7.61 -4.47 18.58
N LYS A 111 7.48 -5.48 17.73
CA LYS A 111 7.41 -6.90 18.15
C LYS A 111 8.61 -7.73 17.69
N VAL A 112 9.28 -7.31 16.62
CA VAL A 112 10.19 -8.17 15.87
C VAL A 112 11.63 -7.70 15.98
N LYS A 113 12.54 -8.61 16.34
CA LYS A 113 13.99 -8.35 16.30
C LYS A 113 14.58 -8.48 14.91
N GLN A 114 14.20 -9.52 14.15
CA GLN A 114 14.70 -9.78 12.80
C GLN A 114 13.57 -10.14 11.83
N VAL A 115 13.65 -9.59 10.61
CA VAL A 115 12.65 -9.80 9.55
C VAL A 115 13.34 -10.33 8.30
N CYS A 116 12.85 -11.46 7.79
CA CYS A 116 13.16 -11.98 6.47
C CYS A 116 11.98 -11.65 5.55
N ALA A 117 12.17 -10.74 4.59
CA ALA A 117 11.13 -10.36 3.63
C ALA A 117 11.43 -10.92 2.24
N ARG A 118 10.41 -11.49 1.59
CA ARG A 118 10.48 -11.81 0.17
C ARG A 118 10.16 -10.56 -0.64
N GLU A 119 10.99 -10.28 -1.64
CA GLU A 119 10.71 -9.26 -2.64
C GLU A 119 9.80 -9.84 -3.74
N PHE A 120 8.76 -9.11 -4.11
CA PHE A 120 7.91 -9.46 -5.25
C PHE A 120 8.26 -8.56 -6.43
N LYS A 121 8.84 -9.16 -7.49
CA LYS A 121 9.05 -8.46 -8.77
C LYS A 121 7.81 -8.64 -9.63
N CYS A 122 7.14 -7.54 -9.94
CA CYS A 122 6.03 -7.51 -10.89
C CYS A 122 6.59 -7.08 -12.24
N GLU A 123 6.68 -8.00 -13.20
CA GLU A 123 6.91 -7.68 -14.60
C GLU A 123 5.60 -7.14 -15.19
N ARG A 124 5.69 -6.01 -15.89
CA ARG A 124 4.53 -5.47 -16.63
C ARG A 124 4.49 -6.15 -17.99
N ASP A 125 3.48 -6.98 -18.20
CA ASP A 125 3.16 -7.45 -19.55
C ASP A 125 2.75 -6.23 -20.39
N ASN A 126 3.64 -5.80 -21.28
CA ASN A 126 3.41 -4.67 -22.20
C ASN A 126 2.49 -5.09 -23.37
N GLU A 127 1.43 -5.85 -23.11
CA GLU A 127 0.43 -6.13 -24.13
C GLU A 127 -0.56 -4.97 -24.26
N LYS A 128 -0.69 -4.55 -25.50
CA LYS A 128 -1.35 -3.34 -26.01
C LYS A 128 -2.83 -3.28 -25.57
N TRP A 129 -3.24 -2.12 -25.08
CA TRP A 129 -4.65 -1.71 -24.95
C TRP A 129 -4.95 -0.58 -25.94
#